data_AF-A0A7K0KKA7-F1
#
_entry.id   AF-A0A7K0KKA7-F1
#
_cell.length_a   1.000
_cell.length_b   1.000
_cell.length_c   1.000
_cell.angle_alpha   90.00
_cell.angle_beta   90.00
_cell.angle_gamma   90.00
#
_symmetry.space_group_name_H-M   'P 1'
#
loop_
_entity.id
_entity.type
_entity.pdbx_description
1 polymer ?
#
loop_
_entity_poly.entity_id
_entity_poly.type
_entity_poly.pdbx_seq_one_letter_code
_entity_poly.pdbx_strand_id
1 'polypeptide(L)'
;MSRRVGVVGMWHETNTFSSIPNTLADFESFELLSGQAIAEHNAGTGTVIGGFYDSPELELVPIFSAGAWPSGPTEAEVLHHLFERLDDGLKKAGPLDGVLINLHGAMVATGTDDVEAATLDVVRAVLGDVPIGAVLDLHANPSSALVAACSAIISYDTYPHIDMRERGAEVAALLSRVLDGRPLHTTLGKIPLLVCPLAQATGDGPMRELQEAATARGKDAGVERVCVVGGFAYSDVERAGMSVLVVHDPDASEAAQEVVDATIADIARKADEFTVVRDDARTAVARARVSTHRPVFLADVADNIGGGSPGDGTELLREILLAGVTGAVVTLADRDVALECSRLGIGKYLDALVGGKTDRHHGEPIRIRGTIERLTDGVYRASGYYMGGLTFSMGTTAVLSVAGNTIVITERPTPPFHAEQLSSVGVDVTRASMVVVKGAIGWRGAYDSVAGEIIEVATPGICPIDVTSLPRRTVPMSL
;
A
#
# COMPACT_ATOMS: atom_id res chain seq x y z
N MET A 1 13.52 -30.86 -17.59
CA MET A 1 12.86 -30.01 -18.59
C MET A 1 12.87 -28.59 -18.04
N SER A 2 12.80 -27.57 -18.90
CA SER A 2 12.64 -26.20 -18.44
C SER A 2 11.28 -26.06 -17.73
N ARG A 3 11.23 -25.47 -16.53
CA ARG A 3 10.01 -25.33 -15.71
C ARG A 3 9.31 -24.04 -16.11
N ARG A 4 8.21 -24.13 -16.87
CA ARG A 4 7.49 -22.98 -17.40
C ARG A 4 6.53 -22.42 -16.35
N VAL A 5 6.83 -21.24 -15.82
CA VAL A 5 6.07 -20.64 -14.72
C VAL A 5 5.43 -19.34 -15.17
N GLY A 6 4.10 -19.26 -15.09
CA GLY A 6 3.36 -18.03 -15.40
C GLY A 6 3.66 -16.93 -14.40
N VAL A 7 3.80 -15.69 -14.85
CA VAL A 7 3.89 -14.49 -13.99
C VAL A 7 2.60 -13.69 -14.12
N VAL A 8 1.90 -13.55 -13.00
CA VAL A 8 0.63 -12.83 -12.88
C VAL A 8 0.70 -11.76 -11.80
N GLY A 9 0.03 -10.62 -12.01
CA GLY A 9 -0.19 -9.60 -10.99
C GLY A 9 -1.64 -9.12 -11.01
N MET A 10 -2.27 -9.04 -9.84
CA MET A 10 -3.58 -8.40 -9.64
C MET A 10 -3.59 -7.78 -8.26
N TRP A 11 -3.40 -6.47 -8.17
CA TRP A 11 -3.18 -5.84 -6.87
C TRP A 11 -3.71 -4.42 -6.80
N HIS A 12 -4.43 -4.15 -5.72
CA HIS A 12 -4.95 -2.85 -5.33
C HIS A 12 -5.32 -2.93 -3.86
N GLU A 13 -5.08 -1.86 -3.10
CA GLU A 13 -5.58 -1.75 -1.73
C GLU A 13 -6.88 -0.95 -1.74
N THR A 14 -8.00 -1.60 -1.43
CA THR A 14 -9.29 -0.94 -1.48
C THR A 14 -9.71 -0.39 -0.13
N ASN A 15 -9.79 0.93 -0.04
CA ASN A 15 -10.52 1.61 1.03
C ASN A 15 -12.00 1.70 0.66
N THR A 16 -12.84 0.83 1.25
CA THR A 16 -14.27 0.76 0.92
C THR A 16 -15.06 1.99 1.37
N PHE A 17 -14.46 2.88 2.17
CA PHE A 17 -15.06 4.14 2.60
C PHE A 17 -14.70 5.31 1.67
N SER A 18 -13.76 5.10 0.73
CA SER A 18 -13.41 6.11 -0.25
C SER A 18 -14.53 6.30 -1.26
N SER A 19 -14.78 7.57 -1.60
CA SER A 19 -15.76 7.96 -2.62
C SER A 19 -15.20 7.96 -4.04
N ILE A 20 -13.87 7.81 -4.19
CA ILE A 20 -13.19 7.74 -5.48
C ILE A 20 -13.14 6.28 -5.92
N PRO A 21 -13.90 5.85 -6.94
CA PRO A 21 -13.80 4.48 -7.44
C PRO A 21 -12.45 4.24 -8.11
N ASN A 22 -12.00 2.99 -8.12
CA ASN A 22 -10.84 2.57 -8.89
C ASN A 22 -11.28 2.19 -10.32
N THR A 23 -10.82 2.96 -11.30
CA THR A 23 -11.24 2.88 -12.71
C THR A 23 -10.18 2.21 -13.57
N LEU A 24 -10.51 1.87 -14.82
CA LEU A 24 -9.52 1.33 -15.77
C LEU A 24 -8.34 2.30 -15.99
N ALA A 25 -8.61 3.60 -16.00
CA ALA A 25 -7.58 4.62 -16.20
C ALA A 25 -6.55 4.62 -15.07
N ASP A 26 -6.94 4.23 -13.85
CA ASP A 26 -6.02 4.14 -12.71
C ASP A 26 -5.01 3.01 -12.92
N PHE A 27 -5.47 1.84 -13.39
CA PHE A 27 -4.58 0.74 -13.80
C PHE A 27 -3.69 1.15 -14.99
N GLU A 28 -4.25 1.76 -16.04
CA GLU A 28 -3.47 2.24 -17.19
C GLU A 28 -2.41 3.27 -16.81
N SER A 29 -2.69 4.09 -15.79
CA SER A 29 -1.79 5.13 -15.32
C SER A 29 -0.60 4.58 -14.53
N PHE A 30 -0.71 3.35 -14.04
CA PHE A 30 0.25 2.73 -13.15
C PHE A 30 0.80 1.41 -13.72
N GLU A 31 0.03 0.32 -13.64
CA GLU A 31 0.43 -0.98 -14.17
C GLU A 31 -0.76 -1.69 -14.81
N LEU A 32 -0.77 -1.78 -16.15
CA LEU A 32 -1.73 -2.61 -16.88
C LEU A 32 -1.04 -3.26 -18.09
N LEU A 33 -0.25 -4.29 -17.79
CA LEU A 33 0.75 -4.86 -18.67
C LEU A 33 0.39 -6.28 -19.11
N SER A 34 0.96 -6.71 -20.23
CA SER A 34 0.78 -8.07 -20.74
C SER A 34 2.04 -8.52 -21.48
N GLY A 35 2.35 -9.81 -21.39
CA GLY A 35 3.55 -10.36 -22.03
C GLY A 35 4.84 -9.67 -21.57
N GLN A 36 5.80 -9.54 -22.49
CA GLN A 36 7.16 -9.09 -22.19
C GLN A 36 7.26 -7.72 -21.50
N ALA A 37 6.25 -6.84 -21.69
CA ALA A 37 6.18 -5.54 -21.01
C ALA A 37 6.23 -5.67 -19.48
N ILE A 38 5.73 -6.77 -18.91
CA ILE A 38 5.80 -7.05 -17.47
C ILE A 38 7.25 -7.20 -17.01
N ALA A 39 8.06 -7.94 -17.77
CA ALA A 39 9.48 -8.12 -17.48
C ALA A 39 10.25 -6.81 -17.64
N GLU A 40 9.98 -6.06 -18.71
CA GLU A 40 10.62 -4.77 -18.98
C GLU A 40 10.33 -3.73 -17.90
N HIS A 41 9.12 -3.76 -17.33
CA HIS A 41 8.72 -2.86 -16.26
C HIS A 41 9.29 -3.26 -14.90
N ASN A 42 9.24 -4.55 -14.55
CA ASN A 42 9.48 -4.99 -13.18
C ASN A 42 10.88 -5.57 -12.93
N ALA A 43 11.55 -6.16 -13.92
CA ALA A 43 12.82 -6.85 -13.69
C ALA A 43 13.91 -5.90 -13.16
N GLY A 44 14.59 -6.30 -12.08
CA GLY A 44 15.61 -5.48 -11.44
C GLY A 44 15.08 -4.31 -10.60
N THR A 45 13.77 -4.19 -10.42
CA THR A 45 13.14 -3.18 -9.55
C THR A 45 12.88 -3.73 -8.14
N GLY A 46 12.54 -2.85 -7.21
CA GLY A 46 12.13 -3.20 -5.84
C GLY A 46 10.70 -3.74 -5.71
N THR A 47 10.14 -4.35 -6.76
CA THR A 47 8.78 -4.91 -6.75
C THR A 47 8.78 -6.42 -6.47
N VAL A 48 7.63 -6.95 -6.06
CA VAL A 48 7.43 -8.41 -5.92
C VAL A 48 7.70 -9.13 -7.24
N ILE A 49 7.12 -8.62 -8.34
CA ILE A 49 7.32 -9.20 -9.67
C ILE A 49 8.80 -9.12 -10.07
N GLY A 50 9.50 -8.04 -9.73
CA GLY A 50 10.95 -7.92 -9.90
C GLY A 50 11.72 -9.04 -9.19
N GLY A 51 11.27 -9.42 -7.98
CA GLY A 51 11.78 -10.55 -7.22
C GLY A 51 11.53 -11.91 -7.87
N PHE A 52 10.41 -12.10 -8.58
CA PHE A 52 10.18 -13.33 -9.35
C PHE A 52 11.29 -13.55 -10.39
N TYR A 53 11.77 -12.49 -11.04
CA TYR A 53 12.85 -12.55 -12.04
C TYR A 53 14.25 -12.82 -11.45
N ASP A 54 14.39 -12.89 -10.13
CA ASP A 54 15.63 -13.32 -9.47
C ASP A 54 15.78 -14.86 -9.40
N SER A 55 14.87 -15.63 -10.03
CA SER A 55 14.85 -17.09 -10.10
C SER A 55 15.26 -17.63 -11.48
N PRO A 56 16.57 -17.70 -11.81
CA PRO A 56 17.06 -18.09 -13.14
C PRO A 56 16.82 -19.56 -13.49
N GLU A 57 16.44 -20.39 -12.52
CA GLU A 57 16.09 -21.81 -12.72
C GLU A 57 14.68 -22.02 -13.28
N LEU A 58 13.83 -20.99 -13.24
CA LEU A 58 12.46 -20.99 -13.79
C LEU A 58 12.43 -20.32 -15.16
N GLU A 59 11.71 -20.92 -16.10
CA GLU A 59 11.35 -20.24 -17.35
C GLU A 59 10.09 -19.43 -17.12
N LEU A 60 10.27 -18.16 -16.76
CA LEU A 60 9.16 -17.24 -16.50
C LEU A 60 8.46 -16.87 -17.80
N VAL A 61 7.14 -17.06 -17.82
CA VAL A 61 6.23 -16.72 -18.91
C VAL A 61 5.38 -15.55 -18.42
N PRO A 62 5.67 -14.30 -18.82
CA PRO A 62 4.89 -13.15 -18.37
C PRO A 62 3.50 -13.17 -19.02
N ILE A 63 2.45 -13.10 -18.21
CA ILE A 63 1.06 -13.24 -18.68
C ILE A 63 0.34 -11.90 -18.64
N PHE A 64 0.06 -11.43 -17.43
CA PHE A 64 -0.77 -10.28 -17.16
C PHE A 64 -0.39 -9.65 -15.82
N SER A 65 -0.30 -8.33 -15.74
CA SER A 65 -0.15 -7.63 -14.47
C SER A 65 -1.03 -6.39 -14.46
N ALA A 66 -1.87 -6.28 -13.44
CA ALA A 66 -2.70 -5.10 -13.17
C ALA A 66 -2.48 -4.62 -11.73
N GLY A 67 -2.00 -3.39 -11.61
CA GLY A 67 -1.77 -2.68 -10.36
C GLY A 67 -2.35 -1.28 -10.40
N ALA A 68 -2.90 -0.80 -9.30
CA ALA A 68 -3.36 0.58 -9.15
C ALA A 68 -3.05 1.12 -7.74
N TRP A 69 -2.90 2.44 -7.62
CA TRP A 69 -2.74 3.07 -6.31
C TRP A 69 -3.99 2.88 -5.45
N PRO A 70 -3.83 2.79 -4.11
CA PRO A 70 -4.95 2.66 -3.19
C PRO A 70 -6.02 3.72 -3.42
N SER A 71 -7.28 3.28 -3.42
CA SER A 71 -8.47 4.12 -3.65
C SER A 71 -9.72 3.35 -3.25
N GLY A 72 -10.91 3.80 -3.68
CA GLY A 72 -12.16 3.10 -3.45
C GLY A 72 -12.33 1.83 -4.28
N PRO A 73 -13.49 1.15 -4.15
CA PRO A 73 -13.72 -0.12 -4.82
C PRO A 73 -13.51 -0.06 -6.32
N THR A 74 -12.92 -1.12 -6.86
CA THR A 74 -12.80 -1.30 -8.31
C THR A 74 -14.18 -1.45 -8.92
N GLU A 75 -14.44 -0.74 -10.01
CA GLU A 75 -15.71 -0.85 -10.72
C GLU A 75 -15.91 -2.27 -11.25
N ALA A 76 -17.15 -2.78 -11.19
CA ALA A 76 -17.46 -4.15 -11.59
C ALA A 76 -17.07 -4.44 -13.05
N GLU A 77 -17.33 -3.49 -13.95
CA GLU A 77 -16.98 -3.58 -15.37
C GLU A 77 -15.47 -3.59 -15.60
N VAL A 78 -14.72 -2.83 -14.79
CA VAL A 78 -13.26 -2.82 -14.82
C VAL A 78 -12.73 -4.18 -14.36
N LEU A 79 -13.22 -4.72 -13.25
CA LEU A 79 -12.80 -6.05 -12.79
C LEU A 79 -13.08 -7.12 -13.85
N HIS A 80 -14.25 -7.09 -14.48
CA HIS A 80 -14.60 -8.01 -15.56
C HIS A 80 -13.60 -7.91 -16.72
N HIS A 81 -13.27 -6.69 -17.15
CA HIS A 81 -12.28 -6.46 -18.19
C HIS A 81 -10.88 -6.98 -17.83
N LEU A 82 -10.45 -6.82 -16.57
CA LEU A 82 -9.17 -7.35 -16.11
C LEU A 82 -9.17 -8.89 -16.11
N PHE A 83 -10.27 -9.52 -15.72
CA PHE A 83 -10.42 -10.98 -15.77
C PHE A 83 -10.44 -11.53 -17.20
N GLU A 84 -11.11 -10.87 -18.14
CA GLU A 84 -11.06 -11.25 -19.56
C GLU A 84 -9.62 -11.23 -20.09
N ARG A 85 -8.85 -10.19 -19.74
CA ARG A 85 -7.44 -10.08 -20.16
C ARG A 85 -6.54 -11.14 -19.52
N LEU A 86 -6.76 -11.45 -18.24
CA LEU A 86 -6.04 -12.53 -17.55
C LEU A 86 -6.35 -13.88 -18.19
N ASP A 87 -7.63 -14.21 -18.38
CA ASP A 87 -8.09 -15.45 -19.02
C ASP A 87 -7.51 -15.62 -20.43
N ASP A 88 -7.57 -14.58 -21.26
CA ASP A 88 -6.97 -14.56 -22.59
C ASP A 88 -5.45 -14.78 -22.55
N GLY A 89 -4.77 -14.13 -21.60
CA GLY A 89 -3.33 -14.27 -21.39
C GLY A 89 -2.94 -15.71 -21.03
N LEU A 90 -3.66 -16.30 -20.07
CA LEU A 90 -3.43 -17.68 -19.62
C LEU A 90 -3.64 -18.67 -20.76
N LYS A 91 -4.72 -18.52 -21.55
CA LYS A 91 -5.00 -19.38 -22.73
C LYS A 91 -3.90 -19.29 -23.78
N LYS A 92 -3.35 -18.09 -24.03
CA LYS A 92 -2.26 -17.87 -25.00
C LYS A 92 -0.92 -18.43 -24.52
N ALA A 93 -0.66 -18.45 -23.21
CA ALA A 93 0.58 -18.97 -22.64
C ALA A 93 0.74 -20.48 -22.87
N GLY A 94 -0.36 -21.22 -23.07
CA GLY A 94 -0.37 -22.67 -23.23
C GLY A 94 -0.07 -23.39 -21.91
N PRO A 95 0.40 -24.65 -21.95
CA PRO A 95 0.68 -25.41 -20.74
C PRO A 95 1.74 -24.74 -19.87
N LEU A 96 1.50 -24.67 -18.56
CA LEU A 96 2.43 -24.14 -17.56
C LEU A 96 2.59 -25.19 -16.46
N ASP A 97 3.78 -25.21 -15.84
CA ASP A 97 4.09 -26.11 -14.74
C ASP A 97 3.66 -25.50 -13.39
N GLY A 98 3.56 -24.16 -13.30
CA GLY A 98 3.10 -23.43 -12.12
C GLY A 98 2.85 -21.95 -12.41
N VAL A 99 2.40 -21.20 -11.40
CA VAL A 99 2.17 -19.74 -11.49
C VAL A 99 2.72 -19.04 -10.27
N LEU A 100 3.47 -17.96 -10.50
CA LEU A 100 3.79 -16.95 -9.50
C LEU A 100 2.84 -15.79 -9.63
N ILE A 101 2.22 -15.40 -8.52
CA ILE A 101 1.22 -14.34 -8.50
C ILE A 101 1.51 -13.29 -7.43
N ASN A 102 1.56 -12.03 -7.85
CA ASN A 102 1.57 -10.88 -6.97
C ASN A 102 0.13 -10.43 -6.70
N LEU A 103 -0.30 -10.48 -5.44
CA LEU A 103 -1.61 -10.04 -4.99
C LEU A 103 -1.44 -9.02 -3.86
N HIS A 104 -2.40 -8.09 -3.71
CA HIS A 104 -2.38 -7.25 -2.52
C HIS A 104 -2.94 -8.00 -1.30
N GLY A 105 -4.09 -8.66 -1.45
CA GLY A 105 -4.82 -9.30 -0.36
C GLY A 105 -5.92 -8.42 0.25
N ALA A 106 -6.10 -7.17 -0.21
CA ALA A 106 -7.14 -6.25 0.26
C ALA A 106 -7.93 -5.59 -0.88
N MET A 107 -7.89 -6.17 -2.09
CA MET A 107 -8.63 -5.68 -3.24
C MET A 107 -10.11 -6.06 -3.13
N VAL A 108 -10.97 -5.06 -3.30
CA VAL A 108 -12.42 -5.19 -3.33
C VAL A 108 -12.94 -4.51 -4.60
N ALA A 109 -13.89 -5.16 -5.26
CA ALA A 109 -14.62 -4.58 -6.35
C ALA A 109 -16.11 -4.50 -6.02
N THR A 110 -16.84 -3.66 -6.75
CA THR A 110 -18.29 -3.59 -6.62
C THR A 110 -18.89 -4.97 -6.94
N GLY A 111 -19.46 -5.63 -5.92
CA GLY A 111 -20.04 -6.97 -6.04
C GLY A 111 -19.08 -8.14 -5.81
N THR A 112 -17.81 -7.88 -5.50
CA THR A 112 -16.79 -8.90 -5.21
C THR A 112 -15.90 -8.47 -4.05
N ASP A 113 -16.13 -9.04 -2.86
CA ASP A 113 -15.40 -8.70 -1.64
C ASP A 113 -14.01 -9.35 -1.54
N ASP A 114 -13.77 -10.42 -2.29
CA ASP A 114 -12.50 -11.15 -2.35
C ASP A 114 -12.06 -11.30 -3.80
N VAL A 115 -11.45 -10.23 -4.33
CA VAL A 115 -10.94 -10.21 -5.70
C VAL A 115 -9.75 -11.15 -5.86
N GLU A 116 -8.97 -11.36 -4.80
CA GLU A 116 -7.84 -12.29 -4.81
C GLU A 116 -8.28 -13.72 -5.06
N ALA A 117 -9.26 -14.22 -4.31
CA ALA A 117 -9.82 -15.55 -4.55
C ALA A 117 -10.45 -15.67 -5.95
N ALA A 118 -11.22 -14.66 -6.38
CA ALA A 118 -11.81 -14.64 -7.72
C ALA A 118 -10.76 -14.62 -8.85
N THR A 119 -9.60 -13.99 -8.62
CA THR A 119 -8.47 -14.03 -9.55
C THR A 119 -7.92 -15.45 -9.67
N LEU A 120 -7.79 -16.17 -8.56
CA LEU A 120 -7.34 -17.56 -8.57
C LEU A 120 -8.36 -18.50 -9.21
N ASP A 121 -9.66 -18.23 -9.10
CA ASP A 121 -10.69 -18.99 -9.81
C ASP A 121 -10.49 -18.91 -11.34
N VAL A 122 -10.15 -17.73 -11.87
CA VAL A 122 -9.82 -17.57 -13.30
C VAL A 122 -8.58 -18.38 -13.67
N VAL A 123 -7.53 -18.35 -12.85
CA VAL A 123 -6.31 -19.14 -13.07
C VAL A 123 -6.62 -20.64 -13.08
N ARG A 124 -7.37 -21.12 -12.08
CA ARG A 124 -7.77 -22.53 -11.91
C ARG A 124 -8.66 -23.00 -13.04
N ALA A 125 -9.57 -22.17 -13.53
CA ALA A 125 -10.44 -22.50 -14.66
C ALA A 125 -9.66 -22.78 -15.96
N VAL A 126 -8.52 -22.11 -16.17
CA VAL A 126 -7.70 -22.29 -17.38
C VAL A 126 -6.63 -23.35 -17.21
N LEU A 127 -5.94 -23.37 -16.06
CA LEU A 127 -4.74 -24.20 -15.85
C LEU A 127 -4.98 -25.46 -15.00
N GLY A 128 -6.13 -25.58 -14.33
CA GLY A 128 -6.40 -26.67 -13.40
C GLY A 128 -5.51 -26.59 -12.13
N ASP A 129 -5.05 -27.74 -11.66
CA ASP A 129 -4.38 -27.90 -10.36
C ASP A 129 -2.88 -27.58 -10.35
N VAL A 130 -2.40 -26.75 -11.28
CA VAL A 130 -0.98 -26.34 -11.29
C VAL A 130 -0.59 -25.65 -9.97
N PRO A 131 0.60 -25.91 -9.41
CA PRO A 131 1.06 -25.20 -8.22
C PRO A 131 1.03 -23.67 -8.37
N ILE A 132 0.56 -22.98 -7.33
CA ILE A 132 0.53 -21.51 -7.26
C ILE A 132 1.35 -21.04 -6.07
N GLY A 133 2.30 -20.13 -6.32
CA GLY A 133 3.03 -19.38 -5.32
C GLY A 133 2.55 -17.93 -5.31
N ALA A 134 2.01 -17.46 -4.19
CA ALA A 134 1.46 -16.11 -4.05
C ALA A 134 2.20 -15.27 -3.00
N VAL A 135 2.36 -13.98 -3.28
CA VAL A 135 2.78 -12.99 -2.29
C VAL A 135 1.61 -12.05 -2.01
N LEU A 136 1.43 -11.71 -0.73
CA LEU A 136 0.48 -10.74 -0.23
C LEU A 136 1.19 -9.53 0.40
N ASP A 137 0.49 -8.40 0.45
CA ASP A 137 0.89 -7.28 1.30
C ASP A 137 0.73 -7.64 2.79
N LEU A 138 1.46 -6.95 3.68
CA LEU A 138 1.27 -7.07 5.13
C LEU A 138 -0.16 -6.67 5.55
N HIS A 139 -0.79 -5.75 4.82
CA HIS A 139 -2.15 -5.30 5.07
C HIS A 139 -3.21 -6.24 4.46
N ALA A 140 -2.84 -7.41 3.95
CA ALA A 140 -3.79 -8.35 3.39
C ALA A 140 -4.86 -8.83 4.39
N ASN A 141 -6.05 -9.12 3.87
CA ASN A 141 -7.20 -9.70 4.57
C ASN A 141 -7.48 -11.12 4.04
N PRO A 142 -6.54 -12.09 4.15
CA PRO A 142 -6.63 -13.36 3.45
C PRO A 142 -7.87 -14.17 3.87
N SER A 143 -8.51 -14.81 2.89
CA SER A 143 -9.61 -15.76 3.11
C SER A 143 -9.12 -17.21 3.04
N SER A 144 -9.91 -18.13 3.61
CA SER A 144 -9.64 -19.57 3.46
C SER A 144 -9.68 -20.03 2.00
N ALA A 145 -10.53 -19.42 1.16
CA ALA A 145 -10.63 -19.77 -0.26
C ALA A 145 -9.36 -19.39 -1.02
N LEU A 146 -8.84 -18.19 -0.78
CA LEU A 146 -7.56 -17.71 -1.32
C LEU A 146 -6.41 -18.65 -0.91
N VAL A 147 -6.30 -18.98 0.37
CA VAL A 147 -5.21 -19.82 0.89
C VAL A 147 -5.30 -21.24 0.35
N ALA A 148 -6.50 -21.84 0.29
CA ALA A 148 -6.71 -23.18 -0.24
C ALA A 148 -6.39 -23.32 -1.73
N ALA A 149 -6.48 -22.23 -2.50
CA ALA A 149 -6.12 -22.22 -3.91
C ALA A 149 -4.61 -22.15 -4.16
N CYS A 150 -3.77 -21.92 -3.13
CA CYS A 150 -2.32 -21.77 -3.26
C CYS A 150 -1.56 -22.99 -2.71
N SER A 151 -0.43 -23.32 -3.33
CA SER A 151 0.54 -24.28 -2.77
C SER A 151 1.45 -23.62 -1.73
N ALA A 152 1.81 -22.36 -1.96
CA ALA A 152 2.50 -21.53 -0.99
C ALA A 152 1.98 -20.09 -1.09
N ILE A 153 1.65 -19.49 0.04
CA ILE A 153 1.26 -18.08 0.12
C ILE A 153 1.97 -17.43 1.31
N ILE A 154 2.69 -16.35 1.04
CA ILE A 154 3.46 -15.60 2.04
C ILE A 154 3.08 -14.11 1.98
N SER A 155 3.42 -13.35 3.01
CA SER A 155 3.26 -11.89 3.01
C SER A 155 4.60 -11.17 3.14
N TYR A 156 4.58 -9.85 3.00
CA TYR A 156 5.66 -8.98 3.47
C TYR A 156 5.87 -9.15 4.99
N ASP A 157 7.11 -8.95 5.44
CA ASP A 157 7.45 -8.85 6.86
C ASP A 157 7.52 -7.38 7.31
N THR A 158 7.72 -6.43 6.39
CA THR A 158 8.06 -5.06 6.78
C THR A 158 6.95 -4.05 6.55
N TYR A 159 6.76 -3.15 7.52
CA TYR A 159 6.04 -1.89 7.34
C TYR A 159 6.84 -0.75 8.01
N PRO A 160 7.36 0.23 7.23
CA PRO A 160 7.13 0.46 5.79
C PRO A 160 7.63 -0.69 4.91
N HIS A 161 6.99 -0.92 3.76
CA HIS A 161 7.32 -2.05 2.88
C HIS A 161 8.65 -1.82 2.18
N ILE A 162 9.67 -2.55 2.61
CA ILE A 162 11.04 -2.47 2.08
C ILE A 162 11.59 -3.83 1.63
N ASP A 163 10.81 -4.91 1.77
CA ASP A 163 11.20 -6.31 1.50
C ASP A 163 10.46 -6.95 0.32
N MET A 164 9.75 -6.17 -0.50
CA MET A 164 8.86 -6.68 -1.56
C MET A 164 9.57 -7.60 -2.55
N ARG A 165 10.77 -7.21 -3.01
CA ARG A 165 11.57 -7.99 -3.98
C ARG A 165 12.04 -9.30 -3.36
N GLU A 166 12.50 -9.25 -2.12
CA GLU A 166 12.95 -10.41 -1.35
C GLU A 166 11.83 -11.43 -1.18
N ARG A 167 10.60 -10.97 -0.90
CA ARG A 167 9.42 -11.84 -0.82
C ARG A 167 9.04 -12.45 -2.16
N GLY A 168 9.18 -11.69 -3.26
CA GLY A 168 9.04 -12.22 -4.61
C GLY A 168 9.99 -13.39 -4.89
N ALA A 169 11.28 -13.20 -4.60
CA ALA A 169 12.29 -14.25 -4.78
C ALA A 169 12.04 -15.47 -3.85
N GLU A 170 11.60 -15.22 -2.61
CA GLU A 170 11.30 -16.27 -1.63
C GLU A 170 10.15 -17.18 -2.10
N VAL A 171 9.03 -16.61 -2.56
CA VAL A 171 7.91 -17.44 -3.03
C VAL A 171 8.26 -18.21 -4.30
N ALA A 172 9.12 -17.64 -5.16
CA ALA A 172 9.61 -18.33 -6.34
C ALA A 172 10.46 -19.56 -5.98
N ALA A 173 11.29 -19.46 -4.94
CA ALA A 173 12.03 -20.59 -4.39
C ALA A 173 11.10 -21.66 -3.77
N LEU A 174 10.05 -21.25 -3.04
CA LEU A 174 9.03 -22.16 -2.50
C LEU A 174 8.28 -22.89 -3.62
N LEU A 175 7.87 -22.18 -4.68
CA LEU A 175 7.22 -22.79 -5.84
C LEU A 175 8.17 -23.76 -6.55
N SER A 176 9.43 -23.36 -6.77
CA SER A 176 10.46 -24.21 -7.38
C SER A 176 10.63 -25.53 -6.64
N ARG A 177 10.58 -25.49 -5.30
CA ARG A 177 10.55 -26.70 -4.46
C ARG A 177 9.31 -27.58 -4.72
N VAL A 178 8.12 -26.99 -4.82
CA VAL A 178 6.88 -27.74 -5.10
C VAL A 178 6.96 -28.43 -6.46
N LEU A 179 7.50 -27.73 -7.47
CA LEU A 179 7.72 -28.28 -8.81
C LEU A 179 8.75 -29.42 -8.83
N ASP A 180 9.65 -29.48 -7.84
CA ASP A 180 10.58 -30.60 -7.63
C ASP A 180 9.94 -31.79 -6.88
N GLY A 181 8.62 -31.80 -6.72
CA GLY A 181 7.87 -32.91 -6.11
C GLY A 181 7.87 -32.91 -4.59
N ARG A 182 8.18 -31.76 -3.96
CA ARG A 182 8.11 -31.57 -2.50
C ARG A 182 6.94 -30.63 -2.19
N PRO A 183 5.71 -31.17 -2.04
CA PRO A 183 4.50 -30.36 -1.87
C PRO A 183 4.55 -29.48 -0.63
N LEU A 184 3.85 -28.34 -0.68
CA LEU A 184 3.68 -27.41 0.43
C LEU A 184 2.21 -27.09 0.59
N HIS A 185 1.81 -26.85 1.84
CA HIS A 185 0.48 -26.40 2.24
C HIS A 185 0.62 -25.12 3.06
N THR A 186 -0.46 -24.34 3.16
CA THR A 186 -0.49 -23.17 4.04
C THR A 186 -1.70 -23.24 4.98
N THR A 187 -1.45 -23.11 6.28
CA THR A 187 -2.49 -22.99 7.32
C THR A 187 -2.73 -21.51 7.62
N LEU A 188 -4.00 -21.13 7.73
CA LEU A 188 -4.45 -19.78 8.06
C LEU A 188 -5.17 -19.80 9.41
N GLY A 189 -4.84 -18.85 10.28
CA GLY A 189 -5.70 -18.48 11.41
C GLY A 189 -6.00 -16.99 11.41
N LYS A 190 -7.16 -16.61 11.94
CA LYS A 190 -7.63 -15.22 11.88
C LYS A 190 -8.24 -14.74 13.19
N ILE A 191 -7.87 -13.53 13.57
CA ILE A 191 -8.47 -12.81 14.69
C ILE A 191 -9.14 -11.53 14.18
N PRO A 192 -10.38 -11.21 14.63
CA PRO A 192 -11.12 -10.02 14.20
C PRO A 192 -10.60 -8.73 14.87
N LEU A 193 -9.28 -8.57 14.96
CA LEU A 193 -8.62 -7.39 15.48
C LEU A 193 -8.35 -6.43 14.31
N LEU A 194 -9.04 -5.30 14.30
CA LEU A 194 -8.85 -4.22 13.34
C LEU A 194 -7.97 -3.15 13.96
N VAL A 195 -6.88 -2.83 13.27
CA VAL A 195 -5.86 -1.88 13.75
C VAL A 195 -5.55 -0.89 12.64
N CYS A 196 -5.45 0.40 12.95
CA CYS A 196 -5.01 1.37 11.96
C CYS A 196 -3.56 1.08 11.54
N PRO A 197 -3.18 1.21 10.25
CA PRO A 197 -1.83 0.93 9.80
C PRO A 197 -0.74 1.64 10.62
N LEU A 198 -1.01 2.83 11.18
CA LEU A 198 -0.06 3.52 12.05
C LEU A 198 0.48 2.66 13.21
N ALA A 199 -0.33 1.77 13.77
CA ALA A 199 0.10 0.89 14.86
C ALA A 199 0.72 -0.44 14.38
N GLN A 200 0.90 -0.60 13.06
CA GLN A 200 1.41 -1.83 12.44
C GLN A 200 2.89 -1.71 12.01
N ALA A 201 3.63 -0.68 12.44
CA ALA A 201 5.08 -0.58 12.21
C ALA A 201 5.79 -1.85 12.69
N THR A 202 6.71 -2.37 11.88
CA THR A 202 7.41 -3.63 12.20
C THR A 202 8.85 -3.43 12.68
N GLY A 203 9.37 -2.20 12.60
CA GLY A 203 10.65 -1.82 13.19
C GLY A 203 10.59 -1.68 14.73
N ASP A 204 9.39 -1.50 15.28
CA ASP A 204 9.14 -1.36 16.70
C ASP A 204 7.74 -1.87 17.09
N GLY A 205 7.37 -1.66 18.35
CA GLY A 205 6.02 -1.94 18.83
C GLY A 205 5.62 -3.44 18.82
N PRO A 206 4.31 -3.70 18.93
CA PRO A 206 3.79 -5.06 19.09
C PRO A 206 4.04 -5.94 17.87
N MET A 207 4.03 -5.40 16.64
CA MET A 207 4.27 -6.21 15.44
C MET A 207 5.68 -6.80 15.42
N ARG A 208 6.71 -6.04 15.81
CA ARG A 208 8.08 -6.56 15.88
C ARG A 208 8.16 -7.75 16.84
N GLU A 209 7.63 -7.59 18.05
CA GLU A 209 7.66 -8.63 19.08
C GLU A 209 6.88 -9.88 18.65
N LEU A 210 5.72 -9.69 17.99
CA LEU A 210 4.90 -10.78 17.45
C LEU A 210 5.62 -11.53 16.33
N GLN A 211 6.25 -10.82 15.40
CA GLN A 211 7.00 -11.42 14.29
C GLN A 211 8.23 -12.19 14.77
N GLU A 212 9.00 -11.62 15.71
CA GLU A 212 10.15 -12.28 16.33
C GLU A 212 9.73 -13.58 17.03
N ALA A 213 8.66 -13.53 17.84
CA ALA A 213 8.15 -14.70 18.55
C ALA A 213 7.59 -15.77 17.60
N ALA A 214 6.81 -15.36 16.58
CA ALA A 214 6.23 -16.26 15.59
C ALA A 214 7.31 -16.95 14.74
N THR A 215 8.35 -16.21 14.34
CA THR A 215 9.49 -16.74 13.58
C THR A 215 10.28 -17.76 14.40
N ALA A 216 10.59 -17.45 15.67
CA ALA A 216 11.27 -18.39 16.56
C ALA A 216 10.45 -19.68 16.76
N ARG A 217 9.14 -19.54 17.00
CA ARG A 217 8.21 -20.66 17.15
C ARG A 217 8.13 -21.52 15.90
N GLY A 218 8.03 -20.90 14.72
CA GLY A 218 8.00 -21.62 13.45
C GLY A 218 9.26 -22.43 13.20
N LYS A 219 10.43 -21.85 13.51
CA LYS A 219 11.72 -22.54 13.42
C LYS A 219 11.79 -23.75 14.35
N ASP A 220 11.35 -23.61 15.60
CA ASP A 220 11.36 -24.70 16.58
C ASP A 220 10.38 -25.82 16.19
N ALA A 221 9.25 -25.47 15.58
CA ALA A 221 8.24 -26.41 15.08
C ALA A 221 8.64 -27.08 13.75
N GLY A 222 9.69 -26.60 13.08
CA GLY A 222 10.14 -27.14 11.79
C GLY A 222 9.20 -26.82 10.62
N VAL A 223 8.41 -25.76 10.70
CA VAL A 223 7.60 -25.26 9.57
C VAL A 223 8.43 -24.34 8.68
N GLU A 224 8.01 -24.18 7.42
CA GLU A 224 8.80 -23.51 6.39
C GLU A 224 8.79 -22.00 6.53
N ARG A 225 7.60 -21.43 6.77
CA ARG A 225 7.44 -19.99 6.86
C ARG A 225 6.29 -19.64 7.78
N VAL A 226 6.47 -18.62 8.60
CA VAL A 226 5.40 -17.99 9.38
C VAL A 226 5.32 -16.53 8.97
N CYS A 227 4.12 -16.05 8.67
CA CYS A 227 3.83 -14.66 8.34
C CYS A 227 2.77 -14.12 9.31
N VAL A 228 3.05 -12.98 9.95
CA VAL A 228 2.09 -12.25 10.77
C VAL A 228 1.57 -11.08 9.93
N VAL A 229 0.30 -11.17 9.52
CA VAL A 229 -0.36 -10.24 8.59
C VAL A 229 -1.17 -9.23 9.41
N GLY A 230 -0.92 -7.94 9.21
CA GLY A 230 -1.51 -6.85 9.98
C GLY A 230 -2.98 -6.56 9.65
N GLY A 231 -3.42 -6.90 8.43
CA GLY A 231 -4.78 -6.68 7.98
C GLY A 231 -5.10 -5.22 7.67
N PHE A 232 -6.02 -5.01 6.74
CA PHE A 232 -6.41 -3.66 6.29
C PHE A 232 -7.74 -3.25 6.91
N ALA A 233 -7.67 -2.37 7.91
CA ALA A 233 -8.80 -1.91 8.69
C ALA A 233 -9.68 -0.86 7.99
N TYR A 234 -9.38 -0.46 6.76
CA TYR A 234 -10.22 0.46 5.98
C TYR A 234 -11.03 -0.25 4.89
N SER A 235 -11.14 -1.58 4.98
CA SER A 235 -12.02 -2.39 4.13
C SER A 235 -13.17 -3.01 4.95
N ASP A 236 -14.41 -2.73 4.54
CA ASP A 236 -15.67 -3.22 5.12
C ASP A 236 -16.05 -4.59 4.54
N VAL A 237 -15.22 -5.60 4.85
CA VAL A 237 -15.42 -7.00 4.48
C VAL A 237 -15.34 -7.91 5.71
N GLU A 238 -16.09 -9.02 5.72
CA GLU A 238 -16.08 -9.99 6.82
C GLU A 238 -14.68 -10.57 7.07
N ARG A 239 -13.88 -10.70 6.01
CA ARG A 239 -12.50 -11.18 6.05
C ARG A 239 -11.48 -10.16 6.57
N ALA A 240 -11.89 -8.98 7.07
CA ALA A 240 -10.94 -8.00 7.60
C ALA A 240 -10.33 -8.45 8.95
N GLY A 241 -9.06 -8.11 9.19
CA GLY A 241 -8.40 -8.30 10.50
C GLY A 241 -7.10 -9.11 10.44
N MET A 242 -6.32 -9.04 11.53
CA MET A 242 -5.02 -9.69 11.63
C MET A 242 -5.10 -11.20 11.39
N SER A 243 -4.08 -11.72 10.71
CA SER A 243 -4.04 -13.12 10.30
C SER A 243 -2.65 -13.71 10.48
N VAL A 244 -2.56 -15.03 10.61
CA VAL A 244 -1.29 -15.77 10.63
C VAL A 244 -1.32 -16.79 9.52
N LEU A 245 -0.31 -16.76 8.64
CA LEU A 245 -0.10 -17.77 7.61
C LEU A 245 1.11 -18.61 7.99
N VAL A 246 0.98 -19.93 7.92
CA VAL A 246 2.08 -20.87 8.14
C VAL A 246 2.22 -21.78 6.94
N VAL A 247 3.32 -21.65 6.19
CA VAL A 247 3.67 -22.57 5.10
C VAL A 247 4.40 -23.77 5.70
N HIS A 248 4.03 -24.98 5.31
CA HIS A 248 4.56 -26.21 5.89
C HIS A 248 4.49 -27.41 4.93
N ASP A 249 5.28 -28.45 5.23
CA ASP A 249 5.14 -29.77 4.62
C ASP A 249 3.82 -30.44 5.01
N PRO A 250 3.20 -31.29 4.17
CA PRO A 250 1.91 -31.91 4.47
C PRO A 250 1.84 -32.69 5.79
N ASP A 251 2.95 -33.29 6.24
CA ASP A 251 3.04 -34.04 7.50
C ASP A 251 3.22 -33.15 8.75
N ALA A 252 3.51 -31.85 8.56
CA ALA A 252 3.65 -30.86 9.63
C ALA A 252 2.34 -30.08 9.91
N SER A 253 1.19 -30.55 9.42
CA SER A 253 -0.09 -29.81 9.55
C SER A 253 -0.51 -29.53 10.99
N GLU A 254 -0.29 -30.46 11.92
CA GLU A 254 -0.61 -30.26 13.34
C GLU A 254 0.31 -29.20 13.96
N ALA A 255 1.61 -29.29 13.69
CA ALA A 255 2.60 -28.30 14.16
C ALA A 255 2.31 -26.90 13.60
N ALA A 256 1.91 -26.80 12.33
CA ALA A 256 1.51 -25.55 11.72
C ALA A 256 0.29 -24.94 12.40
N GLN A 257 -0.72 -25.74 12.74
CA GLN A 257 -1.89 -25.26 13.48
C GLN A 257 -1.52 -24.78 14.88
N GLU A 258 -0.64 -25.49 15.60
CA GLU A 258 -0.16 -25.05 16.92
C GLU A 258 0.59 -23.70 16.84
N VAL A 259 1.40 -23.50 15.80
CA VAL A 259 2.08 -22.21 15.54
C VAL A 259 1.06 -21.10 15.31
N VAL A 260 0.02 -21.35 14.50
CA VAL A 260 -1.07 -20.41 14.24
C VAL A 260 -1.79 -20.05 15.54
N ASP A 261 -2.28 -21.04 16.28
CA ASP A 261 -3.09 -20.84 17.49
C ASP A 261 -2.30 -20.07 18.57
N ALA A 262 -1.03 -20.43 18.78
CA ALA A 262 -0.18 -19.75 19.74
C ALA A 262 0.11 -18.30 19.35
N THR A 263 0.31 -18.03 18.06
CA THR A 263 0.57 -16.68 17.54
C THR A 263 -0.69 -15.82 17.60
N ILE A 264 -1.87 -16.37 17.26
CA ILE A 264 -3.15 -15.68 17.44
C ILE A 264 -3.41 -15.36 18.91
N ALA A 265 -3.06 -16.27 19.83
CA ALA A 265 -3.15 -16.01 21.26
C ALA A 265 -2.19 -14.90 21.73
N ASP A 266 -0.98 -14.80 21.16
CA ASP A 266 -0.07 -13.67 21.41
C ASP A 266 -0.68 -12.35 20.93
N ILE A 267 -1.25 -12.32 19.72
CA ILE A 267 -1.92 -11.14 19.17
C ILE A 267 -3.06 -10.70 20.09
N ALA A 268 -3.91 -11.63 20.52
CA ALA A 268 -5.02 -11.34 21.43
C ALA A 268 -4.54 -10.76 22.77
N ARG A 269 -3.44 -11.28 23.34
CA ARG A 269 -2.84 -10.75 24.58
C ARG A 269 -2.30 -9.32 24.42
N LYS A 270 -1.85 -8.97 23.22
CA LYS A 270 -1.28 -7.66 22.88
C LYS A 270 -2.30 -6.69 22.27
N ALA A 271 -3.57 -7.05 22.16
CA ALA A 271 -4.58 -6.27 21.46
C ALA A 271 -4.64 -4.79 21.92
N ASP A 272 -4.55 -4.55 23.24
CA ASP A 272 -4.57 -3.19 23.80
C ASP A 272 -3.33 -2.35 23.42
N GLU A 273 -2.19 -2.99 23.14
CA GLU A 273 -0.94 -2.31 22.74
C GLU A 273 -1.04 -1.66 21.35
N PHE A 274 -2.01 -2.07 20.54
CA PHE A 274 -2.29 -1.48 19.23
C PHE A 274 -3.15 -0.20 19.29
N THR A 275 -3.61 0.20 20.48
CA THR A 275 -4.39 1.43 20.64
C THR A 275 -3.47 2.65 20.57
N VAL A 276 -3.73 3.54 19.61
CA VAL A 276 -2.94 4.75 19.37
C VAL A 276 -3.76 5.99 19.65
N VAL A 277 -3.18 6.98 20.34
CA VAL A 277 -3.75 8.31 20.55
C VAL A 277 -2.74 9.36 20.09
N ARG A 278 -3.21 10.35 19.34
CA ARG A 278 -2.39 11.43 18.76
C ARG A 278 -3.02 12.80 18.93
N ASP A 279 -2.18 13.81 18.84
CA ASP A 279 -2.56 15.20 18.92
C ASP A 279 -3.42 15.60 17.71
N ASP A 280 -4.39 16.50 17.94
CA ASP A 280 -5.12 17.14 16.84
C ASP A 280 -4.22 18.11 16.05
N ALA A 281 -4.69 18.54 14.88
CA ALA A 281 -3.93 19.41 13.98
C ALA A 281 -3.45 20.71 14.65
N ARG A 282 -4.30 21.35 15.46
CA ARG A 282 -3.96 22.59 16.16
C ARG A 282 -2.83 22.37 17.16
N THR A 283 -2.94 21.34 17.98
CA THR A 283 -1.98 21.01 19.02
C THR A 283 -0.64 20.60 18.40
N ALA A 284 -0.68 19.78 17.34
CA ALA A 284 0.50 19.37 16.59
C ALA A 284 1.24 20.56 15.97
N VAL A 285 0.52 21.49 15.31
CA VAL A 285 1.13 22.71 14.74
C VAL A 285 1.70 23.61 15.84
N ALA A 286 0.99 23.78 16.97
CA ALA A 286 1.49 24.56 18.09
C ALA A 286 2.80 24.00 18.66
N ARG A 287 2.90 22.67 18.80
CA ARG A 287 4.12 21.96 19.21
C ARG A 287 5.24 22.13 18.19
N ALA A 288 4.96 21.91 16.90
CA ALA A 288 5.94 22.04 15.83
C ALA A 288 6.55 23.46 15.77
N ARG A 289 5.77 24.51 16.06
CA ARG A 289 6.23 25.91 16.02
C ARG A 289 7.36 26.19 17.00
N VAL A 290 7.32 25.58 18.18
CA VAL A 290 8.31 25.80 19.24
C VAL A 290 9.46 24.78 19.20
N SER A 291 9.39 23.79 18.33
CA SER A 291 10.46 22.81 18.17
C SER A 291 11.74 23.44 17.61
N THR A 292 12.85 23.03 18.21
CA THR A 292 14.21 23.33 17.77
C THR A 292 14.80 22.25 16.86
N HIS A 293 14.11 21.13 16.67
CA HIS A 293 14.53 19.99 15.86
C HIS A 293 13.82 20.05 14.50
N ARG A 294 14.47 20.63 13.50
CA ARG A 294 13.87 20.91 12.19
C ARG A 294 14.55 20.13 11.06
N PRO A 295 13.84 19.86 9.95
CA PRO A 295 12.41 20.11 9.73
C PRO A 295 11.52 19.23 10.63
N VAL A 296 10.39 19.79 11.10
CA VAL A 296 9.36 19.02 11.82
C VAL A 296 8.43 18.38 10.79
N PHE A 297 8.32 17.06 10.79
CA PHE A 297 7.36 16.35 9.96
C PHE A 297 6.02 16.21 10.69
N LEU A 298 4.95 16.69 10.05
CA LEU A 298 3.58 16.53 10.48
C LEU A 298 2.93 15.47 9.59
N ALA A 299 2.76 14.26 10.12
CA ALA A 299 2.13 13.17 9.38
C ALA A 299 0.62 13.25 9.54
N ASP A 300 -0.07 13.54 8.44
CA ASP A 300 -1.52 13.50 8.32
C ASP A 300 -1.96 12.05 8.18
N VAL A 301 -2.34 11.44 9.31
CA VAL A 301 -2.57 10.00 9.38
C VAL A 301 -3.90 9.61 8.72
N ALA A 302 -4.92 10.46 8.88
CA ALA A 302 -6.27 10.16 8.40
C ALA A 302 -6.48 10.45 6.90
N ASP A 303 -5.64 11.30 6.31
CA ASP A 303 -5.53 11.50 4.87
C ASP A 303 -4.33 10.72 4.30
N ASN A 304 -4.33 9.40 4.54
CA ASN A 304 -3.29 8.50 4.06
C ASN A 304 -3.57 8.06 2.62
N ILE A 305 -2.88 8.66 1.64
CA ILE A 305 -3.00 8.29 0.22
C ILE A 305 -2.65 6.80 0.02
N GLY A 306 -1.62 6.32 0.72
CA GLY A 306 -1.24 4.92 0.71
C GLY A 306 -2.26 3.97 1.35
N GLY A 307 -3.33 4.49 1.96
CA GLY A 307 -4.47 3.75 2.49
C GLY A 307 -5.79 4.11 1.80
N GLY A 308 -5.74 4.73 0.62
CA GLY A 308 -6.90 5.03 -0.22
C GLY A 308 -7.58 6.37 0.00
N SER A 309 -7.01 7.26 0.83
CA SER A 309 -7.47 8.64 0.98
C SER A 309 -7.13 9.52 -0.24
N PRO A 310 -7.90 10.59 -0.50
CA PRO A 310 -7.69 11.50 -1.63
C PRO A 310 -6.39 12.31 -1.58
N GLY A 311 -5.78 12.52 -0.41
CA GLY A 311 -4.60 13.37 -0.27
C GLY A 311 -4.91 14.87 -0.35
N ASP A 312 -6.19 15.27 -0.27
CA ASP A 312 -6.65 16.65 -0.41
C ASP A 312 -6.99 17.30 0.95
N GLY A 313 -6.68 16.65 2.07
CA GLY A 313 -7.08 17.10 3.40
C GLY A 313 -6.43 18.42 3.85
N THR A 314 -7.23 19.32 4.42
CA THR A 314 -6.82 20.73 4.57
C THR A 314 -6.48 21.17 5.99
N GLU A 315 -6.76 20.35 7.01
CA GLU A 315 -6.71 20.79 8.40
C GLU A 315 -5.33 21.24 8.87
N LEU A 316 -4.26 20.52 8.49
CA LEU A 316 -2.90 20.95 8.80
C LEU A 316 -2.53 22.27 8.11
N LEU A 317 -2.91 22.44 6.84
CA LEU A 317 -2.66 23.69 6.12
C LEU A 317 -3.43 24.85 6.74
N ARG A 318 -4.69 24.63 7.14
CA ARG A 318 -5.52 25.61 7.85
C ARG A 318 -4.83 26.10 9.12
N GLU A 319 -4.40 25.18 9.98
CA GLU A 319 -3.76 25.52 11.26
C GLU A 319 -2.37 26.18 11.07
N ILE A 320 -1.59 25.75 10.07
CA ILE A 320 -0.32 26.40 9.66
C ILE A 320 -0.55 27.88 9.29
N LEU A 321 -1.55 28.15 8.45
CA LEU A 321 -1.87 29.51 7.99
C LEU A 321 -2.44 30.37 9.13
N LEU A 322 -3.35 29.83 9.95
CA LEU A 322 -3.91 30.53 11.11
C LEU A 322 -2.85 30.89 12.16
N ALA A 323 -1.88 30.02 12.38
CA ALA A 323 -0.79 30.24 13.33
C ALA A 323 0.33 31.15 12.78
N GLY A 324 0.23 31.61 11.52
CA GLY A 324 1.22 32.48 10.87
C GLY A 324 2.58 31.81 10.70
N VAL A 325 2.61 30.49 10.49
CA VAL A 325 3.85 29.75 10.21
C VAL A 325 4.40 30.17 8.85
N THR A 326 5.73 30.23 8.75
CA THR A 326 6.46 30.46 7.50
C THR A 326 7.51 29.37 7.31
N GLY A 327 7.89 29.13 6.06
CA GLY A 327 8.85 28.10 5.67
C GLY A 327 8.31 26.67 5.71
N ALA A 328 6.99 26.46 5.85
CA ALA A 328 6.38 25.15 5.77
C ALA A 328 6.29 24.66 4.31
N VAL A 329 6.34 23.34 4.12
CA VAL A 329 6.06 22.64 2.88
C VAL A 329 4.80 21.81 3.08
N VAL A 330 3.79 21.99 2.23
CA VAL A 330 2.54 21.22 2.29
C VAL A 330 2.17 20.72 0.90
N THR A 331 1.92 19.41 0.78
CA THR A 331 1.45 18.78 -0.45
C THR A 331 -0.04 18.47 -0.36
N LEU A 332 -0.79 18.78 -1.42
CA LEU A 332 -2.21 18.47 -1.57
C LEU A 332 -2.49 17.96 -2.99
N ALA A 333 -3.32 16.93 -3.11
CA ALA A 333 -3.90 16.55 -4.39
C ALA A 333 -5.10 17.46 -4.71
N ASP A 334 -5.05 18.20 -5.82
CA ASP A 334 -6.16 19.04 -6.29
C ASP A 334 -6.03 19.28 -7.79
N ARG A 335 -6.60 18.37 -8.57
CA ARG A 335 -6.55 18.37 -10.05
C ARG A 335 -6.96 19.70 -10.65
N ASP A 336 -8.09 20.25 -10.23
CA ASP A 336 -8.63 21.49 -10.80
C ASP A 336 -7.68 22.66 -10.57
N VAL A 337 -7.05 22.72 -9.40
CA VAL A 337 -6.10 23.79 -9.06
C VAL A 337 -4.77 23.59 -9.79
N ALA A 338 -4.27 22.37 -9.90
CA ALA A 338 -3.06 22.07 -10.67
C ALA A 338 -3.21 22.51 -12.14
N LEU A 339 -4.33 22.16 -12.76
CA LEU A 339 -4.65 22.52 -14.15
C LEU A 339 -4.88 24.02 -14.31
N GLU A 340 -5.54 24.67 -13.35
CA GLU A 340 -5.72 26.13 -13.34
C GLU A 340 -4.38 26.86 -13.23
N CYS A 341 -3.48 26.38 -12.36
CA CYS A 341 -2.13 26.93 -12.26
C CYS A 341 -1.37 26.80 -13.59
N SER A 342 -1.50 25.64 -14.25
CA SER A 342 -0.92 25.42 -15.59
C SER A 342 -1.48 26.40 -16.62
N ARG A 343 -2.79 26.65 -16.61
CA ARG A 343 -3.46 27.61 -17.50
C ARG A 343 -3.03 29.06 -17.25
N LEU A 344 -2.85 29.45 -15.99
CA LEU A 344 -2.40 30.80 -15.62
C LEU A 344 -0.91 31.02 -15.95
N GLY A 345 -0.08 30.03 -15.65
CA GLY A 345 1.36 30.04 -15.90
C GLY A 345 2.21 30.57 -14.74
N ILE A 346 3.52 30.30 -14.83
CA ILE A 346 4.53 30.69 -13.84
C ILE A 346 4.55 32.22 -13.65
N GLY A 347 4.74 32.65 -12.40
CA GLY A 347 4.80 34.05 -11.99
C GLY A 347 3.44 34.75 -11.89
N LYS A 348 2.34 34.05 -12.20
CA LYS A 348 0.99 34.57 -12.00
C LYS A 348 0.50 34.35 -10.57
N TYR A 349 -0.47 35.16 -10.19
CA TYR A 349 -1.13 35.09 -8.90
C TYR A 349 -2.36 34.18 -8.97
N LEU A 350 -2.49 33.28 -8.01
CA LEU A 350 -3.63 32.40 -7.82
C LEU A 350 -4.44 32.88 -6.60
N ASP A 351 -5.75 32.98 -6.75
CA ASP A 351 -6.71 33.13 -5.66
C ASP A 351 -7.80 32.06 -5.83
N ALA A 352 -7.70 30.97 -5.08
CA ALA A 352 -8.52 29.79 -5.27
C ALA A 352 -8.81 29.08 -3.94
N LEU A 353 -9.88 28.27 -3.93
CA LEU A 353 -10.09 27.25 -2.92
C LEU A 353 -9.24 26.02 -3.27
N VAL A 354 -8.56 25.45 -2.28
CA VAL A 354 -7.71 24.25 -2.43
C VAL A 354 -8.06 23.19 -1.40
N GLY A 355 -7.94 21.92 -1.81
CA GLY A 355 -8.17 20.74 -0.99
C GLY A 355 -9.61 20.60 -0.49
N GLY A 356 -9.93 19.48 0.18
CA GLY A 356 -11.23 19.21 0.79
C GLY A 356 -12.39 19.22 -0.20
N LYS A 357 -12.14 18.90 -1.48
CA LYS A 357 -13.14 18.95 -2.56
C LYS A 357 -13.67 17.58 -2.93
N THR A 358 -12.92 16.53 -2.60
CA THR A 358 -13.25 15.16 -2.99
C THR A 358 -14.47 14.65 -2.22
N ASP A 359 -14.46 14.84 -0.90
CA ASP A 359 -15.53 14.41 0.00
C ASP A 359 -15.71 15.39 1.17
N ARG A 360 -16.44 14.96 2.21
CA ARG A 360 -16.68 15.75 3.43
C ARG A 360 -15.91 15.24 4.65
N HIS A 361 -14.95 14.35 4.44
CA HIS A 361 -14.23 13.65 5.51
C HIS A 361 -12.86 14.26 5.80
N HIS A 362 -12.25 14.96 4.84
CA HIS A 362 -10.86 15.44 4.95
C HIS A 362 -10.73 16.95 5.25
N GLY A 363 -11.79 17.56 5.79
CA GLY A 363 -11.87 18.99 6.07
C GLY A 363 -12.39 19.83 4.91
N GLU A 364 -12.68 21.10 5.19
CA GLU A 364 -13.30 22.01 4.21
C GLU A 364 -12.26 22.67 3.29
N PRO A 365 -12.61 23.00 2.03
CA PRO A 365 -11.72 23.74 1.15
C PRO A 365 -11.25 25.06 1.78
N ILE A 366 -9.96 25.36 1.62
CA ILE A 366 -9.38 26.59 2.15
C ILE A 366 -9.03 27.56 1.03
N ARG A 367 -9.28 28.85 1.25
CA ARG A 367 -8.89 29.88 0.29
C ARG A 367 -7.42 30.23 0.46
N ILE A 368 -6.62 30.01 -0.57
CA ILE A 368 -5.22 30.44 -0.62
C ILE A 368 -5.03 31.57 -1.63
N ARG A 369 -3.96 32.31 -1.42
CA ARG A 369 -3.57 33.46 -2.21
C ARG A 369 -2.06 33.48 -2.35
N GLY A 370 -1.56 33.26 -3.55
CA GLY A 370 -0.13 33.00 -3.75
C GLY A 370 0.35 33.17 -5.18
N THR A 371 1.65 33.02 -5.36
CA THR A 371 2.30 33.10 -6.68
C THR A 371 2.70 31.72 -7.15
N ILE A 372 2.46 31.40 -8.41
CA ILE A 372 2.91 30.14 -9.03
C ILE A 372 4.40 30.26 -9.30
N GLU A 373 5.23 29.52 -8.55
CA GLU A 373 6.68 29.56 -8.71
C GLU A 373 7.17 28.57 -9.76
N ARG A 374 6.58 27.37 -9.79
CA ARG A 374 7.00 26.28 -10.69
C ARG A 374 5.80 25.49 -11.19
N LEU A 375 5.93 24.96 -12.40
CA LEU A 375 5.01 24.03 -13.04
C LEU A 375 5.84 22.90 -13.65
N THR A 376 5.46 21.66 -13.38
CA THR A 376 6.13 20.45 -13.91
C THR A 376 5.09 19.41 -14.32
N ASP A 377 5.54 18.34 -14.98
CA ASP A 377 4.76 17.13 -15.27
C ASP A 377 4.73 16.12 -14.11
N GLY A 378 5.35 16.48 -12.98
CA GLY A 378 5.41 15.68 -11.77
C GLY A 378 6.10 14.33 -11.93
N VAL A 379 6.91 14.14 -12.99
CA VAL A 379 7.58 12.87 -13.28
C VAL A 379 8.87 12.74 -12.47
N TYR A 380 9.03 11.60 -11.80
CA TYR A 380 10.27 11.28 -11.06
C TYR A 380 10.59 9.79 -11.12
N ARG A 381 11.86 9.46 -10.91
CA ARG A 381 12.32 8.07 -10.81
C ARG A 381 12.66 7.76 -9.35
N ALA A 382 12.05 6.72 -8.80
CA ALA A 382 12.31 6.30 -7.42
C ALA A 382 13.69 5.64 -7.29
N SER A 383 14.47 6.05 -6.29
CA SER A 383 15.73 5.37 -5.93
C SER A 383 15.68 4.61 -4.59
N GLY A 384 14.61 4.80 -3.81
CA GLY A 384 14.41 4.15 -2.51
C GLY A 384 13.99 2.67 -2.60
N TYR A 385 13.75 2.05 -1.45
CA TYR A 385 13.36 0.63 -1.36
C TYR A 385 12.01 0.34 -2.01
N TYR A 386 10.99 1.15 -1.68
CA TYR A 386 9.63 0.97 -2.19
C TYR A 386 9.61 1.15 -3.71
N MET A 387 9.47 0.04 -4.45
CA MET A 387 9.42 0.04 -5.93
C MET A 387 10.59 0.81 -6.59
N GLY A 388 11.78 0.71 -5.98
CA GLY A 388 12.98 1.35 -6.50
C GLY A 388 13.26 0.99 -7.95
N GLY A 389 13.59 1.98 -8.77
CA GLY A 389 13.87 1.82 -10.20
C GLY A 389 12.71 2.21 -11.13
N LEU A 390 11.47 2.25 -10.63
CA LEU A 390 10.29 2.68 -11.37
C LEU A 390 10.20 4.20 -11.54
N THR A 391 9.42 4.62 -12.53
CA THR A 391 9.06 6.01 -12.80
C THR A 391 7.61 6.26 -12.40
N PHE A 392 7.38 7.35 -11.70
CA PHE A 392 6.08 7.78 -11.19
C PHE A 392 5.72 9.15 -11.76
N SER A 393 4.44 9.49 -11.73
CA SER A 393 3.95 10.81 -12.12
C SER A 393 2.85 11.30 -11.18
N MET A 394 3.04 12.50 -10.64
CA MET A 394 2.02 13.25 -9.91
C MET A 394 1.02 13.98 -10.85
N GLY A 395 1.16 13.79 -12.16
CA GLY A 395 0.53 14.63 -13.18
C GLY A 395 1.01 16.08 -13.12
N THR A 396 0.23 16.99 -13.72
CA THR A 396 0.48 18.43 -13.65
C THR A 396 0.72 18.83 -12.19
N THR A 397 1.89 19.38 -11.88
CA THR A 397 2.25 19.74 -10.50
C THR A 397 2.64 21.20 -10.44
N ALA A 398 2.00 21.94 -9.54
CA ALA A 398 2.25 23.36 -9.31
C ALA A 398 2.88 23.57 -7.94
N VAL A 399 3.95 24.37 -7.89
CA VAL A 399 4.54 24.82 -6.62
C VAL A 399 4.22 26.29 -6.42
N LEU A 400 3.55 26.59 -5.31
CA LEU A 400 3.00 27.90 -4.99
C LEU A 400 3.71 28.50 -3.77
N SER A 401 3.93 29.81 -3.80
CA SER A 401 4.34 30.61 -2.64
C SER A 401 3.11 31.23 -2.00
N VAL A 402 2.77 30.83 -0.77
CA VAL A 402 1.57 31.28 -0.05
C VAL A 402 1.95 31.69 1.36
N ALA A 403 1.83 32.97 1.69
CA ALA A 403 2.11 33.51 3.02
C ALA A 403 3.49 33.09 3.60
N GLY A 404 4.52 32.99 2.75
CA GLY A 404 5.86 32.55 3.15
C GLY A 404 6.04 31.03 3.27
N ASN A 405 5.07 30.23 2.81
CA ASN A 405 5.11 28.77 2.76
C ASN A 405 5.11 28.27 1.31
N THR A 406 5.59 27.03 1.13
CA THR A 406 5.57 26.32 -0.15
C THR A 406 4.41 25.35 -0.18
N ILE A 407 3.46 25.56 -1.08
CA ILE A 407 2.32 24.65 -1.28
C ILE A 407 2.50 23.93 -2.60
N VAL A 408 2.60 22.61 -2.56
CA VAL A 408 2.72 21.74 -3.73
C VAL A 408 1.33 21.17 -4.03
N ILE A 409 0.79 21.50 -5.20
CA ILE A 409 -0.49 20.99 -5.66
C ILE A 409 -0.24 19.98 -6.78
N THR A 410 -0.70 18.75 -6.59
CA THR A 410 -0.56 17.67 -7.57
C THR A 410 -1.89 17.39 -8.28
N GLU A 411 -1.82 17.02 -9.56
CA GLU A 411 -2.99 16.58 -10.31
C GLU A 411 -3.49 15.22 -9.85
N ARG A 412 -2.57 14.32 -9.53
CA ARG A 412 -2.85 12.97 -9.06
C ARG A 412 -2.47 12.84 -7.58
N PRO A 413 -3.26 12.12 -6.77
CA PRO A 413 -2.79 11.69 -5.46
C PRO A 413 -1.54 10.82 -5.65
N THR A 414 -0.51 11.07 -4.86
CA THR A 414 0.74 10.30 -4.92
C THR A 414 1.25 10.11 -3.50
N PRO A 415 1.36 8.86 -3.01
CA PRO A 415 1.89 8.60 -1.69
C PRO A 415 3.31 9.16 -1.54
N PRO A 416 3.65 9.76 -0.39
CA PRO A 416 4.97 10.36 -0.15
C PRO A 416 6.04 9.32 0.20
N PHE A 417 6.12 8.23 -0.58
CA PHE A 417 7.04 7.11 -0.36
C PHE A 417 8.45 7.34 -0.93
N HIS A 418 8.63 8.43 -1.68
CA HIS A 418 9.91 8.80 -2.32
C HIS A 418 10.23 10.26 -2.06
N ALA A 419 11.47 10.55 -1.65
CA ALA A 419 11.92 11.94 -1.48
C ALA A 419 11.90 12.70 -2.82
N GLU A 420 12.09 11.98 -3.92
CA GLU A 420 12.04 12.45 -5.29
C GLU A 420 10.68 13.04 -5.69
N GLN A 421 9.61 12.71 -4.98
CA GLN A 421 8.31 13.35 -5.14
C GLN A 421 8.44 14.89 -5.03
N LEU A 422 9.16 15.37 -4.02
CA LEU A 422 9.33 16.79 -3.77
C LEU A 422 10.59 17.36 -4.41
N SER A 423 11.70 16.60 -4.43
CA SER A 423 12.94 17.12 -5.01
C SER A 423 12.87 17.27 -6.54
N SER A 424 12.10 16.44 -7.24
CA SER A 424 11.86 16.57 -8.70
C SER A 424 11.19 17.88 -9.09
N VAL A 425 10.41 18.47 -8.18
CA VAL A 425 9.75 19.78 -8.38
C VAL A 425 10.51 20.92 -7.70
N GLY A 426 11.78 20.69 -7.36
CA GLY A 426 12.69 21.68 -6.79
C GLY A 426 12.36 22.09 -5.35
N VAL A 427 11.69 21.23 -4.58
CA VAL A 427 11.41 21.45 -3.16
C VAL A 427 12.41 20.69 -2.32
N ASP A 428 13.25 21.44 -1.60
CA ASP A 428 14.21 20.90 -0.63
C ASP A 428 13.61 20.95 0.79
N VAL A 429 13.15 19.80 1.26
CA VAL A 429 12.51 19.66 2.57
C VAL A 429 13.47 19.89 3.75
N THR A 430 14.79 19.75 3.55
CA THR A 430 15.78 19.90 4.63
C THR A 430 15.86 21.34 5.16
N ARG A 431 15.38 22.30 4.37
CA ARG A 431 15.35 23.73 4.69
C ARG A 431 14.00 24.19 5.25
N ALA A 432 13.01 23.31 5.31
CA ALA A 432 11.67 23.63 5.77
C ALA A 432 11.64 23.82 7.30
N SER A 433 10.70 24.65 7.76
CA SER A 433 10.35 24.70 9.18
C SER A 433 9.49 23.50 9.56
N MET A 434 8.53 23.17 8.70
CA MET A 434 7.59 22.05 8.81
C MET A 434 7.39 21.39 7.45
N VAL A 435 7.13 20.09 7.44
CA VAL A 435 6.77 19.34 6.24
C VAL A 435 5.52 18.53 6.55
N VAL A 436 4.44 18.74 5.79
CA VAL A 436 3.22 17.93 5.90
C VAL A 436 3.31 16.77 4.91
N VAL A 437 3.15 15.56 5.42
CA VAL A 437 3.12 14.33 4.62
C VAL A 437 1.78 13.62 4.82
N LYS A 438 1.25 13.04 3.74
CA LYS A 438 -0.05 12.37 3.68
C LYS A 438 0.14 10.85 3.81
N GLY A 439 0.11 10.34 5.03
CA GLY A 439 0.34 8.91 5.26
C GLY A 439 0.60 8.52 6.71
N ALA A 440 0.43 7.23 7.00
CA ALA A 440 0.71 6.66 8.31
C ALA A 440 2.22 6.45 8.53
N ILE A 441 2.83 5.44 7.89
CA ILE A 441 4.25 5.08 8.11
C ILE A 441 5.06 5.07 6.82
N GLY A 442 4.46 4.77 5.66
CA GLY A 442 5.21 4.60 4.40
C GLY A 442 6.12 5.78 4.02
N TRP A 443 5.77 7.00 4.42
CA TRP A 443 6.56 8.22 4.20
C TRP A 443 7.93 8.20 4.91
N ARG A 444 8.06 7.44 6.00
CA ARG A 444 9.30 7.33 6.78
C ARG A 444 10.44 6.76 5.95
N GLY A 445 10.15 5.85 5.03
CA GLY A 445 11.13 5.30 4.09
C GLY A 445 11.83 6.37 3.23
N ALA A 446 11.14 7.48 2.93
CA ALA A 446 11.71 8.60 2.17
C ALA A 446 12.39 9.65 3.05
N TYR A 447 11.84 9.91 4.24
CA TYR A 447 12.14 11.16 4.96
C TYR A 447 12.74 10.99 6.36
N ASP A 448 12.80 9.78 6.95
CA ASP A 448 13.34 9.58 8.31
C ASP A 448 14.77 10.11 8.45
N SER A 449 15.60 9.96 7.41
CA SER A 449 17.00 10.42 7.41
C SER A 449 17.18 11.94 7.51
N VAL A 450 16.13 12.72 7.21
CA VAL A 450 16.14 14.18 7.23
C VAL A 450 15.17 14.79 8.24
N ALA A 451 14.34 13.97 8.90
CA ALA A 451 13.38 14.43 9.89
C ALA A 451 14.08 14.83 11.19
N GLY A 452 13.85 16.07 11.66
CA GLY A 452 14.35 16.53 12.95
C GLY A 452 13.44 16.07 14.10
N GLU A 453 12.13 16.24 13.93
CA GLU A 453 11.09 15.74 14.83
C GLU A 453 9.92 15.23 13.99
N ILE A 454 9.25 14.19 14.47
CA ILE A 454 8.08 13.59 13.84
C ILE A 454 6.90 13.75 14.78
N ILE A 455 5.79 14.29 14.26
CA ILE A 455 4.52 14.40 14.97
C ILE A 455 3.44 13.79 14.08
N GLU A 456 2.93 12.64 14.51
CA GLU A 456 1.77 11.99 13.90
C GLU A 456 0.50 12.70 14.39
N VAL A 457 -0.39 13.03 13.46
CA VAL A 457 -1.50 13.96 13.71
C VAL A 457 -2.84 13.26 13.46
N ALA A 458 -3.74 13.36 14.44
CA ALA A 458 -5.12 12.93 14.34
C ALA A 458 -5.97 13.99 13.62
N THR A 459 -5.86 14.04 12.30
CA THR A 459 -6.74 14.78 11.39
C THR A 459 -8.05 14.02 11.14
N PRO A 460 -9.10 14.67 10.60
CA PRO A 460 -10.26 13.96 10.08
C PRO A 460 -9.94 13.31 8.72
N GLY A 461 -10.57 12.16 8.43
CA GLY A 461 -10.39 11.47 7.14
C GLY A 461 -10.93 10.04 7.16
N ILE A 462 -10.80 9.35 6.03
CA ILE A 462 -11.27 7.96 5.86
C ILE A 462 -10.24 6.90 6.27
N CYS A 463 -9.06 7.33 6.73
CA CYS A 463 -8.05 6.47 7.36
C CYS A 463 -7.87 6.77 8.86
N PRO A 464 -8.94 6.86 9.67
CA PRO A 464 -8.85 7.32 11.05
C PRO A 464 -8.01 6.38 11.92
N ILE A 465 -7.33 6.96 12.92
CA ILE A 465 -6.62 6.19 13.94
C ILE A 465 -7.61 5.29 14.71
N ASP A 466 -8.76 5.85 15.10
CA ASP A 466 -9.88 5.09 15.66
C ASP A 466 -10.72 4.49 14.53
N VAL A 467 -10.40 3.25 14.18
CA VAL A 467 -11.08 2.48 13.13
C VAL A 467 -12.55 2.18 13.47
N THR A 468 -12.96 2.30 14.73
CA THR A 468 -14.36 2.08 15.15
C THR A 468 -15.28 3.24 14.77
N SER A 469 -14.70 4.39 14.43
CA SER A 469 -15.45 5.56 13.92
C SER A 469 -16.00 5.38 12.50
N LEU A 470 -15.50 4.37 11.77
CA LEU A 470 -15.94 4.09 10.40
C LEU A 470 -17.32 3.40 10.38
N PRO A 471 -18.21 3.76 9.44
CA PRO A 471 -19.59 3.25 9.38
C PRO A 471 -19.67 1.84 8.78
N ARG A 472 -19.02 0.87 9.43
CA ARG A 472 -18.97 -0.53 9.01
C ARG A 472 -20.34 -1.20 9.02
N ARG A 473 -20.59 -2.03 8.01
CA ARG A 473 -21.78 -2.88 7.89
C ARG A 473 -21.47 -4.34 8.18
N THR A 474 -20.24 -4.77 7.89
CA THR A 474 -19.79 -6.14 8.12
C THR A 474 -19.21 -6.31 9.52
N VAL A 475 -19.24 -7.54 10.02
CA VAL A 475 -18.59 -7.93 11.27
C VAL A 475 -17.39 -8.79 10.91
N PRO A 476 -16.16 -8.37 11.26
CA PRO A 476 -14.97 -9.18 11.04
C PRO A 476 -15.09 -10.58 11.66
N MET A 477 -14.69 -11.60 10.89
CA MET A 477 -14.77 -12.99 11.29
C MET A 477 -13.48 -13.47 12.00
N SER A 478 -13.61 -14.52 12.82
CA SER A 478 -12.50 -15.34 13.30
C SER A 478 -12.43 -16.65 12.52
N LEU A 479 -11.23 -17.18 12.32
CA LEU A 479 -10.98 -18.49 11.70
C LEU A 479 -9.99 -19.29 12.52
#